data_AF-A0A5A8BZH7-F1
#
_entry.id   AF-A0A5A8BZH7-F1
#
_cell.length_a   1.000
_cell.length_b   1.000
_cell.length_c   1.000
_cell.angle_alpha   90.00
_cell.angle_beta   90.00
_cell.angle_gamma   90.00
#
_symmetry.space_group_name_H-M   'P 1'
#
loop_
_entity.id
_entity.type
_entity.pdbx_description
1 polymer ?
#
loop_
_entity_poly.entity_id
_entity_poly.type
_entity_poly.pdbx_seq_one_letter_code
_entity_poly.pdbx_strand_id
1 'polypeptide(L)'
;MGLKHALAGLACAAASATAAWSTCRWAPAVNASALLDPGSPELGRVFGLVGEFEAPFVRGVGVSSGLGVTRDGAVLNYTTGTAAQLHDFSAASKEGFHLALAARCIADAAEALGGRPRASAASDPGAATGAKELLRALCGWPSSGSRRRTAQAAGYWVATLGAKLDSFARFNSSFPGFGGYLPWFSVPANNSGSMGLLQGWENRVPALDNGELFWGVVAAGQAARRLAGAASEAPGFESAATEAESLAARLEAVWSAMAATARTLFWGGAESRGAVFAVTTIANVSLPPGQSPVSGSGRLDDPYEGELFTWVLDLLTGLDAAEREDLWLAKRPQLAAVPYRMPSQLAAQGAAAPDTVSVQRGFWFSAHEQMKGLYLPYTDASLVPTSAKVLRACEVARAADSAARRVPGLFASVTDVAAVPPSDLLPPVIPGYISAAGIAALASQPIQRRDVVTPYGAMAMALVAPREAAVWYVHTLAATAMQGPLGSTAACNVNGTEIAPVATWDSKSSTVLGFLGGVGDLTGEALAALPDTGGATKLDRFRAVTEREMQRVFGTTVPGSDLPIALPTAAVPRTEGLRDFVTC
;
A
#
# COMPACT_ATOMS: atom_id res chain seq x y z
N MET A 1 55.51 9.81 -13.40
CA MET A 1 54.94 8.46 -13.19
C MET A 1 53.72 8.40 -12.24
N GLY A 2 53.19 9.51 -11.72
CA GLY A 2 52.09 9.50 -10.74
C GLY A 2 50.64 9.56 -11.28
N LEU A 3 50.41 9.87 -12.57
CA LEU A 3 49.04 10.06 -13.08
C LEU A 3 48.34 8.76 -13.55
N LYS A 4 49.10 7.73 -13.93
CA LYS A 4 48.54 6.45 -14.43
C LYS A 4 48.00 5.54 -13.31
N HIS A 5 48.48 5.70 -12.08
CA HIS A 5 47.98 4.93 -10.92
C HIS A 5 46.67 5.49 -10.37
N ALA A 6 46.43 6.79 -10.48
CA ALA A 6 45.17 7.42 -10.04
C ALA A 6 43.98 7.05 -10.96
N LEU A 7 44.20 6.96 -12.28
CA LEU A 7 43.16 6.59 -13.25
C LEU A 7 42.78 5.10 -13.20
N ALA A 8 43.73 4.21 -12.88
CA ALA A 8 43.46 2.78 -12.71
C ALA A 8 42.62 2.49 -11.43
N GLY A 9 42.82 3.25 -10.35
CA GLY A 9 42.04 3.15 -9.12
C GLY A 9 40.57 3.56 -9.30
N LEU A 10 40.30 4.63 -10.07
CA LEU A 10 38.95 5.10 -10.38
C LEU A 10 38.16 4.10 -11.26
N ALA A 11 38.82 3.48 -12.25
CA ALA A 11 38.18 2.49 -13.12
C ALA A 11 37.83 1.19 -12.38
N CYS A 12 38.67 0.74 -11.43
CA CYS A 12 38.43 -0.46 -10.64
C CYS A 12 37.30 -0.24 -9.60
N ALA A 13 37.23 0.93 -8.98
CA ALA A 13 36.14 1.30 -8.07
C ALA A 13 34.79 1.42 -8.81
N ALA A 14 34.77 1.98 -10.03
CA ALA A 14 33.55 2.06 -10.83
C ALA A 14 33.06 0.67 -11.31
N ALA A 15 33.96 -0.22 -11.69
CA ALA A 15 33.62 -1.60 -12.08
C ALA A 15 33.13 -2.45 -10.89
N SER A 16 33.75 -2.29 -9.71
CA SER A 16 33.30 -2.93 -8.46
C SER A 16 31.93 -2.42 -8.00
N ALA A 17 31.64 -1.12 -8.20
CA ALA A 17 30.33 -0.58 -7.91
C ALA A 17 29.28 -1.24 -8.82
N THR A 18 29.51 -1.32 -10.15
CA THR A 18 28.54 -1.92 -11.09
C THR A 18 28.23 -3.39 -10.83
N ALA A 19 29.18 -4.19 -10.32
CA ALA A 19 28.96 -5.61 -10.01
C ALA A 19 28.14 -5.85 -8.72
N ALA A 20 28.16 -4.91 -7.78
CA ALA A 20 27.38 -5.01 -6.53
C ALA A 20 25.87 -4.80 -6.74
N TRP A 21 25.46 -4.24 -7.89
CA TRP A 21 24.06 -3.90 -8.19
C TRP A 21 23.31 -5.01 -8.94
N SER A 22 23.98 -6.06 -9.41
CA SER A 22 23.35 -7.20 -10.07
C SER A 22 23.09 -8.39 -9.13
N THR A 23 23.36 -8.23 -7.84
CA THR A 23 23.12 -9.25 -6.82
C THR A 23 21.84 -8.95 -6.07
N CYS A 24 21.19 -9.99 -5.55
CA CYS A 24 20.00 -9.83 -4.72
C CYS A 24 20.25 -8.93 -3.48
N ARG A 25 21.46 -8.99 -2.93
CA ARG A 25 21.89 -8.27 -1.72
C ARG A 25 22.41 -6.85 -2.00
N TRP A 26 21.61 -6.03 -2.70
CA TRP A 26 22.03 -4.70 -3.16
C TRP A 26 21.92 -3.58 -2.13
N ALA A 27 21.06 -3.67 -1.10
CA ALA A 27 20.78 -2.54 -0.21
C ALA A 27 22.01 -2.02 0.58
N PRO A 28 22.92 -2.88 1.09
CA PRO A 28 24.13 -2.40 1.76
C PRO A 28 25.07 -1.57 0.88
N ALA A 29 24.96 -1.65 -0.45
CA ALA A 29 25.80 -0.92 -1.39
C ALA A 29 25.24 0.47 -1.76
N VAL A 30 24.01 0.78 -1.35
CA VAL A 30 23.33 2.04 -1.71
C VAL A 30 23.93 3.22 -0.95
N ASN A 31 24.17 4.32 -1.66
CA ASN A 31 24.58 5.56 -1.02
C ASN A 31 23.35 6.39 -0.59
N ALA A 32 23.06 6.42 0.72
CA ALA A 32 21.92 7.16 1.27
C ALA A 32 21.95 8.67 0.91
N SER A 33 23.11 9.32 0.86
CA SER A 33 23.18 10.75 0.49
C SER A 33 22.83 10.96 -0.98
N ALA A 34 23.14 9.99 -1.84
CA ALA A 34 22.79 10.03 -3.25
C ALA A 34 21.29 9.80 -3.51
N LEU A 35 20.55 9.20 -2.57
CA LEU A 35 19.08 9.13 -2.66
C LEU A 35 18.41 10.49 -2.42
N LEU A 36 19.03 11.32 -1.57
CA LEU A 36 18.50 12.64 -1.22
C LEU A 36 18.80 13.71 -2.26
N ASP A 37 19.81 13.50 -3.11
CA ASP A 37 20.17 14.44 -4.18
C ASP A 37 19.19 14.37 -5.36
N PRO A 38 18.45 15.47 -5.67
CA PRO A 38 17.54 15.51 -6.80
C PRO A 38 18.16 15.22 -8.17
N GLY A 39 19.44 15.52 -8.35
CA GLY A 39 20.18 15.28 -9.60
C GLY A 39 20.77 13.88 -9.72
N SER A 40 20.74 13.08 -8.66
CA SER A 40 21.34 11.76 -8.63
C SER A 40 20.43 10.69 -9.27
N PRO A 41 20.98 9.78 -10.10
CA PRO A 41 20.22 8.66 -10.66
C PRO A 41 19.97 7.53 -9.66
N GLU A 42 20.55 7.61 -8.45
CA GLU A 42 20.52 6.54 -7.44
C GLU A 42 19.09 6.16 -7.04
N LEU A 43 18.20 7.15 -6.87
CA LEU A 43 16.81 6.89 -6.52
C LEU A 43 16.12 6.05 -7.60
N GLY A 44 16.35 6.39 -8.87
CA GLY A 44 15.78 5.64 -9.99
C GLY A 44 16.32 4.20 -10.06
N ARG A 45 17.60 4.02 -9.78
CA ARG A 45 18.21 2.69 -9.70
C ARG A 45 17.62 1.86 -8.56
N VAL A 46 17.51 2.42 -7.36
CA VAL A 46 16.90 1.73 -6.21
C VAL A 46 15.46 1.34 -6.51
N PHE A 47 14.67 2.23 -7.11
CA PHE A 47 13.28 1.93 -7.46
C PHE A 47 13.17 0.81 -8.51
N GLY A 48 14.07 0.79 -9.50
CA GLY A 48 14.18 -0.32 -10.45
C GLY A 48 14.50 -1.65 -9.76
N LEU A 49 15.45 -1.67 -8.82
CA LEU A 49 15.79 -2.87 -8.04
C LEU A 49 14.65 -3.33 -7.13
N VAL A 50 13.93 -2.39 -6.51
CA VAL A 50 12.71 -2.71 -5.76
C VAL A 50 11.71 -3.39 -6.70
N GLY A 51 11.43 -2.81 -7.86
CA GLY A 51 10.52 -3.43 -8.84
C GLY A 51 10.99 -4.82 -9.28
N GLU A 52 12.28 -5.01 -9.53
CA GLU A 52 12.87 -6.27 -9.98
C GLU A 52 12.72 -7.38 -8.95
N PHE A 53 13.11 -7.12 -7.69
CA PHE A 53 13.13 -8.14 -6.64
C PHE A 53 11.77 -8.36 -5.98
N GLU A 54 10.85 -7.39 -6.03
CA GLU A 54 9.47 -7.57 -5.56
C GLU A 54 8.58 -8.30 -6.58
N ALA A 55 8.91 -8.23 -7.88
CA ALA A 55 8.09 -8.80 -8.95
C ALA A 55 7.80 -10.32 -8.83
N PRO A 56 8.74 -11.19 -8.40
CA PRO A 56 8.47 -12.61 -8.22
C PRO A 56 7.37 -12.90 -7.18
N PHE A 57 7.27 -12.06 -6.14
CA PHE A 57 6.18 -12.14 -5.19
C PHE A 57 4.87 -11.63 -5.83
N VAL A 58 4.89 -10.41 -6.36
CA VAL A 58 3.69 -9.72 -6.87
C VAL A 58 3.01 -10.45 -8.03
N ARG A 59 3.77 -11.11 -8.91
CA ARG A 59 3.25 -11.80 -10.10
C ARG A 59 3.21 -13.33 -9.97
N GLY A 60 3.77 -13.85 -8.89
CA GLY A 60 3.99 -15.27 -8.68
C GLY A 60 3.48 -15.69 -7.32
N VAL A 61 4.37 -15.74 -6.33
CA VAL A 61 4.09 -16.35 -5.01
C VAL A 61 2.84 -15.77 -4.32
N GLY A 62 2.62 -14.45 -4.44
CA GLY A 62 1.50 -13.75 -3.82
C GLY A 62 0.17 -13.88 -4.56
N VAL A 63 0.12 -14.50 -5.74
CA VAL A 63 -1.09 -14.63 -6.57
C VAL A 63 -1.31 -16.08 -7.00
N SER A 64 -2.55 -16.56 -6.89
CA SER A 64 -2.94 -17.83 -7.48
C SER A 64 -3.02 -17.72 -9.00
N SER A 65 -2.12 -18.40 -9.72
CA SER A 65 -2.01 -18.30 -11.17
C SER A 65 -3.27 -18.73 -11.94
N GLY A 66 -4.06 -19.66 -11.39
CA GLY A 66 -5.30 -20.12 -12.04
C GLY A 66 -6.54 -19.31 -11.67
N LEU A 67 -6.53 -18.62 -10.52
CA LEU A 67 -7.69 -17.86 -10.02
C LEU A 67 -7.53 -16.35 -10.16
N GLY A 68 -6.31 -15.85 -10.31
CA GLY A 68 -5.99 -14.42 -10.30
C GLY A 68 -6.13 -13.74 -8.93
N VAL A 69 -6.57 -14.46 -7.89
CA VAL A 69 -6.74 -13.95 -6.53
C VAL A 69 -5.44 -14.02 -5.73
N THR A 70 -5.26 -13.08 -4.81
CA THR A 70 -4.10 -13.04 -3.91
C THR A 70 -4.13 -14.19 -2.91
N ARG A 71 -2.94 -14.57 -2.48
CA ARG A 71 -2.68 -15.17 -1.18
C ARG A 71 -2.17 -14.08 -0.26
N ASP A 72 -2.44 -14.16 1.04
CA ASP A 72 -1.88 -13.23 2.01
C ASP A 72 -0.35 -13.12 1.89
N GLY A 73 0.30 -14.28 1.71
CA GLY A 73 1.73 -14.35 1.56
C GLY A 73 2.28 -15.78 1.47
N ALA A 74 3.54 -15.91 1.85
CA ALA A 74 4.22 -17.18 2.04
C ALA A 74 5.22 -17.12 3.19
N VAL A 75 5.34 -18.21 3.92
CA VAL A 75 6.45 -18.49 4.82
C VAL A 75 7.69 -18.77 3.98
N LEU A 76 8.80 -18.15 4.36
CA LEU A 76 10.10 -18.29 3.73
C LEU A 76 10.91 -19.38 4.45
N ASN A 77 11.68 -20.14 3.69
CA ASN A 77 12.72 -20.97 4.28
C ASN A 77 13.79 -20.06 4.91
N TYR A 78 14.12 -20.29 6.18
CA TYR A 78 14.98 -19.41 6.97
C TYR A 78 16.41 -19.31 6.42
N THR A 79 16.86 -20.29 5.63
CA THR A 79 18.21 -20.35 5.07
C THR A 79 18.26 -19.88 3.62
N THR A 80 17.28 -20.26 2.79
CA THR A 80 17.28 -19.91 1.37
C THR A 80 16.49 -18.67 1.04
N GLY A 81 15.58 -18.19 1.90
CA GLY A 81 14.70 -17.06 1.61
C GLY A 81 13.64 -17.34 0.54
N THR A 82 13.56 -18.56 0.01
CA THR A 82 12.55 -18.97 -0.97
C THR A 82 11.24 -19.31 -0.27
N ALA A 83 10.11 -19.20 -0.96
CA ALA A 83 8.81 -19.63 -0.42
C ALA A 83 8.84 -21.14 -0.06
N ALA A 84 8.59 -21.45 1.21
CA ALA A 84 8.50 -22.81 1.73
C ALA A 84 7.05 -23.27 1.86
N GLN A 85 6.17 -22.38 2.30
CA GLN A 85 4.75 -22.68 2.48
C GLN A 85 3.93 -21.44 2.10
N LEU A 86 2.99 -21.60 1.17
CA LEU A 86 2.06 -20.54 0.81
C LEU A 86 0.98 -20.40 1.88
N HIS A 87 0.54 -19.17 2.16
CA HIS A 87 -0.69 -18.95 2.90
C HIS A 87 -1.86 -19.39 2.00
N ASP A 88 -2.71 -20.26 2.52
CA ASP A 88 -3.90 -20.78 1.85
C ASP A 88 -5.13 -19.90 2.08
N PHE A 89 -4.92 -18.66 2.49
CA PHE A 89 -5.95 -17.65 2.74
C PHE A 89 -5.52 -16.28 2.23
N SER A 90 -6.48 -15.38 2.08
CA SER A 90 -6.27 -13.94 1.85
C SER A 90 -7.52 -13.16 2.27
N ALA A 91 -7.55 -11.86 2.01
CA ALA A 91 -8.65 -10.96 2.31
C ALA A 91 -8.78 -9.85 1.26
N ALA A 92 -9.89 -9.11 1.32
CA ALA A 92 -10.16 -7.96 0.44
C ALA A 92 -9.03 -6.90 0.48
N SER A 93 -8.34 -6.73 1.61
CA SER A 93 -7.22 -5.80 1.76
C SER A 93 -6.07 -6.10 0.80
N LYS A 94 -5.66 -7.37 0.72
CA LYS A 94 -4.60 -7.83 -0.19
C LYS A 94 -5.04 -7.77 -1.65
N GLU A 95 -6.31 -8.07 -1.92
CA GLU A 95 -6.89 -7.85 -3.24
C GLU A 95 -6.82 -6.38 -3.68
N GLY A 96 -7.07 -5.45 -2.75
CA GLY A 96 -6.95 -4.01 -2.97
C GLY A 96 -5.54 -3.61 -3.42
N PHE A 97 -4.48 -4.10 -2.76
CA PHE A 97 -3.09 -3.82 -3.19
C PHE A 97 -2.80 -4.37 -4.58
N HIS A 98 -3.21 -5.60 -4.87
CA HIS A 98 -2.96 -6.20 -6.18
C HIS A 98 -3.68 -5.47 -7.31
N LEU A 99 -4.95 -5.09 -7.09
CA LEU A 99 -5.71 -4.27 -8.05
C LEU A 99 -5.09 -2.90 -8.26
N ALA A 100 -4.63 -2.23 -7.20
CA ALA A 100 -3.98 -0.93 -7.31
C ALA A 100 -2.63 -1.00 -8.06
N LEU A 101 -1.82 -2.03 -7.80
CA LEU A 101 -0.58 -2.25 -8.56
C LEU A 101 -0.85 -2.60 -10.03
N ALA A 102 -1.84 -3.45 -10.29
CA ALA A 102 -2.28 -3.75 -11.66
C ALA A 102 -2.78 -2.48 -12.38
N ALA A 103 -3.53 -1.62 -11.69
CA ALA A 103 -3.99 -0.34 -12.21
C ALA A 103 -2.82 0.54 -12.64
N ARG A 104 -1.72 0.58 -11.86
CA ARG A 104 -0.51 1.31 -12.24
C ARG A 104 0.17 0.74 -13.47
N CYS A 105 0.31 -0.57 -13.57
CA CYS A 105 0.88 -1.22 -14.75
C CYS A 105 0.04 -0.97 -16.01
N ILE A 106 -1.29 -1.03 -15.91
CA ILE A 106 -2.23 -0.78 -17.02
C ILE A 106 -2.21 0.69 -17.43
N ALA A 107 -2.24 1.61 -16.46
CA ALA A 107 -2.25 3.06 -16.74
C ALA A 107 -0.97 3.54 -17.42
N ASP A 108 0.20 3.03 -17.03
CA ASP A 108 1.44 3.38 -17.71
C ASP A 108 1.54 2.75 -19.10
N ALA A 109 1.03 1.53 -19.30
CA ALA A 109 0.90 0.98 -20.64
C ALA A 109 0.03 1.86 -21.55
N ALA A 110 -1.03 2.47 -21.01
CA ALA A 110 -1.83 3.46 -21.73
C ALA A 110 -1.01 4.73 -22.07
N GLU A 111 -0.22 5.26 -21.13
CA GLU A 111 0.70 6.40 -21.38
C GLU A 111 1.70 6.07 -22.49
N ALA A 112 2.27 4.85 -22.50
CA ALA A 112 3.22 4.40 -23.52
C ALA A 112 2.59 4.31 -24.93
N LEU A 113 1.26 4.13 -25.01
CA LEU A 113 0.50 4.15 -26.26
C LEU A 113 0.07 5.57 -26.70
N GLY A 114 0.43 6.61 -25.95
CA GLY A 114 0.05 8.00 -26.23
C GLY A 114 -1.19 8.46 -25.46
N GLY A 115 -1.67 7.67 -24.51
CA GLY A 115 -2.71 8.08 -23.58
C GLY A 115 -2.26 9.25 -22.69
N ARG A 116 -3.23 9.82 -21.96
CA ARG A 116 -2.96 10.94 -21.05
C ARG A 116 -1.86 10.56 -20.05
N PRO A 117 -0.82 11.39 -19.91
CA PRO A 117 0.23 11.13 -18.93
C PRO A 117 -0.36 11.18 -17.53
N ARG A 118 0.29 10.47 -16.60
CA ARG A 118 -0.04 10.58 -15.20
C ARG A 118 -0.02 12.04 -14.73
N ALA A 119 -1.06 12.48 -14.02
CA ALA A 119 -1.00 13.72 -13.26
C ALA A 119 0.12 13.56 -12.22
N SER A 120 1.23 14.28 -12.41
CA SER A 120 2.40 14.16 -11.56
C SER A 120 2.07 14.66 -10.16
N ALA A 121 1.65 13.77 -9.27
CA ALA A 121 1.57 14.05 -7.83
C ALA A 121 2.97 14.27 -7.23
N ALA A 122 4.02 13.76 -7.88
CA ALA A 122 5.39 14.01 -7.48
C ALA A 122 5.80 15.42 -7.93
N SER A 123 5.93 16.34 -6.97
CA SER A 123 6.71 17.57 -7.14
C SER A 123 8.20 17.29 -7.35
N ASP A 124 8.63 16.03 -7.18
CA ASP A 124 10.00 15.55 -7.30
C ASP A 124 10.24 14.79 -8.62
N PRO A 125 11.00 15.37 -9.57
CA PRO A 125 11.32 14.74 -10.85
C PRO A 125 12.08 13.42 -10.74
N GLY A 126 12.94 13.26 -9.72
CA GLY A 126 13.69 12.03 -9.53
C GLY A 126 12.80 10.90 -9.03
N ALA A 127 11.83 11.20 -8.15
CA ALA A 127 10.84 10.22 -7.72
C ALA A 127 9.93 9.78 -8.87
N ALA A 128 9.52 10.71 -9.74
CA ALA A 128 8.75 10.37 -10.95
C ALA A 128 9.54 9.45 -11.90
N THR A 129 10.83 9.75 -12.10
CA THR A 129 11.73 8.91 -12.90
C THR A 129 11.91 7.52 -12.27
N GLY A 130 12.12 7.46 -10.95
CA GLY A 130 12.22 6.20 -10.24
C GLY A 130 10.94 5.38 -10.31
N ALA A 131 9.75 5.99 -10.18
CA ALA A 131 8.49 5.28 -10.32
C ALA A 131 8.35 4.60 -11.69
N LYS A 132 8.87 5.22 -12.77
CA LYS A 132 8.92 4.62 -14.10
C LYS A 132 9.85 3.40 -14.17
N GLU A 133 11.02 3.48 -13.54
CA GLU A 133 11.94 2.33 -13.47
C GLU A 133 11.36 1.19 -12.61
N LEU A 134 10.68 1.54 -11.50
CA LEU A 134 9.95 0.57 -10.67
C LEU A 134 8.90 -0.15 -11.51
N LEU A 135 8.04 0.59 -12.21
CA LEU A 135 6.99 0.00 -13.04
C LEU A 135 7.56 -0.86 -14.15
N ARG A 136 8.63 -0.41 -14.83
CA ARG A 136 9.29 -1.19 -15.88
C ARG A 136 9.70 -2.57 -15.35
N ALA A 137 10.36 -2.61 -14.19
CA ALA A 137 10.83 -3.84 -13.60
C ALA A 137 9.67 -4.71 -13.07
N LEU A 138 8.75 -4.10 -12.30
CA LEU A 138 7.60 -4.79 -11.70
C LEU A 138 6.65 -5.38 -12.74
N CYS A 139 6.31 -4.60 -13.77
CA CYS A 139 5.36 -4.97 -14.80
C CYS A 139 6.00 -5.83 -15.90
N GLY A 140 7.33 -6.00 -15.93
CA GLY A 140 8.05 -6.82 -16.90
C GLY A 140 8.18 -6.20 -18.28
N TRP A 141 8.30 -4.88 -18.36
CA TRP A 141 8.46 -4.19 -19.64
C TRP A 141 9.89 -4.34 -20.18
N PRO A 142 10.07 -4.37 -21.50
CA PRO A 142 11.41 -4.39 -22.08
C PRO A 142 12.15 -3.08 -21.83
N SER A 143 13.48 -3.17 -21.70
CA SER A 143 14.38 -2.02 -21.60
C SER A 143 14.35 -1.10 -22.82
N SER A 144 13.97 -1.59 -24.00
CA SER A 144 14.12 -0.87 -25.27
C SER A 144 12.95 0.05 -25.65
N GLY A 145 12.06 0.43 -24.72
CA GLY A 145 10.97 1.40 -24.96
C GLY A 145 9.96 1.01 -26.07
N SER A 146 9.84 -0.28 -26.38
CA SER A 146 9.00 -0.74 -27.49
C SER A 146 7.52 -0.72 -27.10
N ARG A 147 6.76 0.24 -27.65
CA ARG A 147 5.29 0.38 -27.44
C ARG A 147 4.54 -0.95 -27.54
N ARG A 148 4.84 -1.73 -28.57
CA ARG A 148 4.22 -3.05 -28.81
C ARG A 148 4.45 -4.04 -27.67
N ARG A 149 5.67 -4.08 -27.13
CA ARG A 149 6.01 -4.98 -26.03
C ARG A 149 5.46 -4.50 -24.69
N THR A 150 5.38 -3.18 -24.46
CA THR A 150 4.71 -2.62 -23.28
C THR A 150 3.22 -2.97 -23.26
N ALA A 151 2.53 -2.80 -24.39
CA ALA A 151 1.14 -3.21 -24.53
C ALA A 151 0.93 -4.73 -24.39
N GLN A 152 1.84 -5.55 -24.93
CA GLN A 152 1.81 -6.99 -24.73
C GLN A 152 1.98 -7.39 -23.26
N ALA A 153 2.85 -6.69 -22.52
CA ALA A 153 3.02 -6.90 -21.08
C ALA A 153 1.79 -6.46 -20.26
N ALA A 154 1.04 -5.45 -20.73
CA ALA A 154 -0.26 -5.10 -20.15
C ALA A 154 -1.28 -6.24 -20.27
N GLY A 155 -1.17 -7.06 -21.32
CA GLY A 155 -1.99 -8.26 -21.51
C GLY A 155 -1.92 -9.25 -20.34
N TYR A 156 -0.77 -9.38 -19.67
CA TYR A 156 -0.66 -10.19 -18.45
C TYR A 156 -1.57 -9.66 -17.34
N TRP A 157 -1.55 -8.36 -17.10
CA TRP A 157 -2.36 -7.72 -16.05
C TRP A 157 -3.84 -7.75 -16.39
N VAL A 158 -4.20 -7.46 -17.65
CA VAL A 158 -5.59 -7.53 -18.13
C VAL A 158 -6.14 -8.96 -17.97
N ALA A 159 -5.39 -9.98 -18.39
CA ALA A 159 -5.79 -11.38 -18.24
C ALA A 159 -5.90 -11.81 -16.77
N THR A 160 -4.94 -11.42 -15.93
CA THR A 160 -4.94 -11.74 -14.50
C THR A 160 -6.14 -11.11 -13.79
N LEU A 161 -6.46 -9.85 -14.09
CA LEU A 161 -7.66 -9.21 -13.55
C LEU A 161 -8.94 -9.84 -14.12
N GLY A 162 -8.96 -10.27 -15.38
CA GLY A 162 -10.06 -11.04 -15.95
C GLY A 162 -10.34 -12.33 -15.16
N ALA A 163 -9.30 -13.12 -14.88
CA ALA A 163 -9.42 -14.35 -14.09
C ALA A 163 -9.86 -14.07 -12.64
N LYS A 164 -9.35 -12.99 -12.03
CA LYS A 164 -9.78 -12.52 -10.70
C LYS A 164 -11.28 -12.22 -10.66
N LEU A 165 -11.78 -11.49 -11.66
CA LEU A 165 -13.20 -11.14 -11.73
C LEU A 165 -14.09 -12.36 -11.99
N ASP A 166 -13.60 -13.36 -12.73
CA ASP A 166 -14.30 -14.65 -12.86
C ASP A 166 -14.39 -15.36 -11.49
N SER A 167 -13.31 -15.33 -10.71
CA SER A 167 -13.29 -15.90 -9.35
C SER A 167 -14.25 -15.17 -8.41
N PHE A 168 -14.30 -13.83 -8.46
CA PHE A 168 -15.25 -13.03 -7.68
C PHE A 168 -16.69 -13.34 -8.08
N ALA A 169 -16.98 -13.45 -9.37
CA ALA A 169 -18.31 -13.80 -9.85
C ALA A 169 -18.75 -15.20 -9.39
N ARG A 170 -17.87 -16.19 -9.46
CA ARG A 170 -18.13 -17.55 -8.94
C ARG A 170 -18.36 -17.55 -7.43
N PHE A 171 -17.55 -16.80 -6.68
CA PHE A 171 -17.72 -16.65 -5.23
C PHE A 171 -19.07 -16.02 -4.89
N ASN A 172 -19.42 -14.89 -5.52
CA ASN A 172 -20.69 -14.21 -5.30
C ASN A 172 -21.89 -15.06 -5.72
N SER A 173 -21.77 -15.88 -6.75
CA SER A 173 -22.82 -16.85 -7.13
C SER A 173 -23.04 -17.92 -6.06
N SER A 174 -21.95 -18.38 -5.42
CA SER A 174 -22.00 -19.40 -4.37
C SER A 174 -22.45 -18.84 -3.01
N PHE A 175 -22.11 -17.59 -2.74
CA PHE A 175 -22.35 -16.91 -1.46
C PHE A 175 -22.92 -15.49 -1.67
N PRO A 176 -24.11 -15.37 -2.27
CA PRO A 176 -24.68 -14.08 -2.66
C PRO A 176 -24.94 -13.15 -1.48
N GLY A 177 -25.07 -13.65 -0.25
CA GLY A 177 -25.31 -12.84 0.95
C GLY A 177 -24.18 -11.89 1.29
N PHE A 178 -22.97 -12.10 0.76
CA PHE A 178 -21.89 -11.12 0.85
C PHE A 178 -22.09 -9.92 -0.08
N GLY A 179 -23.05 -9.94 -1.01
CA GLY A 179 -23.42 -8.77 -1.80
C GLY A 179 -22.31 -8.22 -2.69
N GLY A 180 -21.40 -9.06 -3.17
CA GLY A 180 -20.22 -8.66 -3.95
C GLY A 180 -18.98 -8.30 -3.11
N TYR A 181 -19.09 -8.31 -1.79
CA TYR A 181 -17.95 -8.15 -0.87
C TYR A 181 -17.26 -9.48 -0.60
N LEU A 182 -16.03 -9.40 -0.07
CA LEU A 182 -15.25 -10.60 0.28
C LEU A 182 -15.04 -10.68 1.80
N PRO A 183 -15.30 -11.82 2.44
CA PRO A 183 -14.78 -12.11 3.78
C PRO A 183 -13.26 -12.32 3.69
N TRP A 184 -12.62 -12.69 4.80
CA TRP A 184 -11.39 -13.46 4.66
C TRP A 184 -11.72 -14.81 4.02
N PHE A 185 -10.97 -15.20 3.00
CA PHE A 185 -11.30 -16.33 2.14
C PHE A 185 -10.14 -17.31 2.04
N SER A 186 -10.47 -18.58 1.79
CA SER A 186 -9.49 -19.62 1.50
C SER A 186 -9.20 -19.72 0.00
N VAL A 187 -7.95 -20.05 -0.32
CA VAL A 187 -7.41 -20.14 -1.68
C VAL A 187 -6.86 -21.56 -1.89
N PRO A 188 -7.49 -22.37 -2.76
CA PRO A 188 -7.09 -23.76 -3.00
C PRO A 188 -5.58 -23.91 -3.27
N ALA A 189 -4.94 -24.89 -2.62
CA ALA A 189 -3.49 -25.11 -2.74
C ALA A 189 -3.05 -25.45 -4.17
N ASN A 190 -3.91 -26.09 -4.96
CA ASN A 190 -3.64 -26.49 -6.34
C ASN A 190 -3.85 -25.36 -7.36
N ASN A 191 -4.14 -24.12 -6.93
CA ASN A 191 -4.44 -22.96 -7.77
C ASN A 191 -5.60 -23.17 -8.77
N SER A 192 -6.51 -24.11 -8.51
CA SER A 192 -7.69 -24.36 -9.34
C SER A 192 -8.94 -24.56 -8.49
N GLY A 193 -10.11 -24.40 -9.10
CA GLY A 193 -11.41 -24.48 -8.41
C GLY A 193 -11.99 -23.10 -8.08
N SER A 194 -12.49 -22.94 -6.86
CA SER A 194 -13.18 -21.73 -6.40
C SER A 194 -12.59 -21.24 -5.09
N MET A 195 -12.68 -19.93 -4.85
CA MET A 195 -12.46 -19.35 -3.52
C MET A 195 -13.41 -20.01 -2.51
N GLY A 196 -12.90 -20.32 -1.33
CA GLY A 196 -13.69 -20.87 -0.23
C GLY A 196 -13.87 -19.87 0.91
N LEU A 197 -14.73 -20.23 1.86
CA LEU A 197 -14.84 -19.50 3.12
C LEU A 197 -13.67 -19.89 4.03
N LEU A 198 -13.08 -18.91 4.72
CA LEU A 198 -12.09 -19.17 5.75
C LEU A 198 -12.80 -19.46 7.09
N GLN A 199 -12.23 -20.37 7.88
CA GLN A 199 -12.75 -20.66 9.22
C GLN A 199 -12.81 -19.39 10.09
N GLY A 200 -13.94 -19.15 10.75
CA GLY A 200 -14.21 -17.96 11.57
C GLY A 200 -14.70 -16.73 10.78
N TRP A 201 -14.81 -16.84 9.46
CA TRP A 201 -15.30 -15.81 8.54
C TRP A 201 -16.42 -16.30 7.61
N GLU A 202 -16.97 -17.48 7.87
CA GLU A 202 -17.95 -18.15 7.01
C GLU A 202 -19.22 -17.33 6.79
N ASN A 203 -19.56 -16.49 7.76
CA ASN A 203 -20.72 -15.63 7.72
C ASN A 203 -20.41 -14.18 8.15
N ARG A 204 -19.15 -13.77 8.05
CA ARG A 204 -18.68 -12.45 8.53
C ARG A 204 -17.95 -11.72 7.42
N VAL A 205 -18.20 -10.44 7.28
CA VAL A 205 -17.56 -9.61 6.24
C VAL A 205 -17.03 -8.30 6.85
N PRO A 206 -15.72 -7.99 6.68
CA PRO A 206 -15.14 -6.78 7.23
C PRO A 206 -15.30 -5.60 6.27
N ALA A 207 -15.80 -4.47 6.74
CA ALA A 207 -15.95 -3.26 5.93
C ALA A 207 -14.59 -2.61 5.60
N LEU A 208 -13.63 -2.66 6.52
CA LEU A 208 -12.30 -2.03 6.36
C LEU A 208 -11.58 -2.56 5.13
N ASP A 209 -11.31 -3.87 5.08
CA ASP A 209 -10.64 -4.53 3.95
C ASP A 209 -11.39 -4.32 2.63
N ASN A 210 -12.72 -4.31 2.69
CA ASN A 210 -13.55 -4.11 1.50
C ASN A 210 -13.56 -2.66 1.02
N GLY A 211 -13.24 -1.67 1.88
CA GLY A 211 -13.00 -0.29 1.46
C GLY A 211 -11.76 -0.20 0.57
N GLU A 212 -10.68 -0.88 0.94
CA GLU A 212 -9.44 -0.96 0.16
C GLU A 212 -9.65 -1.68 -1.17
N LEU A 213 -10.34 -2.83 -1.15
CA LEU A 213 -10.75 -3.53 -2.36
C LEU A 213 -11.58 -2.64 -3.29
N PHE A 214 -12.60 -1.97 -2.74
CA PHE A 214 -13.53 -1.14 -3.52
C PHE A 214 -12.77 -0.08 -4.33
N TRP A 215 -11.91 0.69 -3.67
CA TRP A 215 -11.15 1.74 -4.35
C TRP A 215 -10.06 1.17 -5.27
N GLY A 216 -9.50 -0.01 -4.96
CA GLY A 216 -8.65 -0.76 -5.89
C GLY A 216 -9.40 -1.13 -7.19
N VAL A 217 -10.65 -1.61 -7.10
CA VAL A 217 -11.50 -1.92 -8.26
C VAL A 217 -11.79 -0.67 -9.08
N VAL A 218 -12.14 0.45 -8.42
CA VAL A 218 -12.40 1.73 -9.11
C VAL A 218 -11.16 2.22 -9.87
N ALA A 219 -9.99 2.22 -9.22
CA ALA A 219 -8.73 2.62 -9.85
C ALA A 219 -8.37 1.73 -11.05
N ALA A 220 -8.50 0.41 -10.92
CA ALA A 220 -8.26 -0.53 -12.01
C ALA A 220 -9.22 -0.31 -13.18
N GLY A 221 -10.50 -0.02 -12.91
CA GLY A 221 -11.49 0.27 -13.94
C GLY A 221 -11.14 1.54 -14.73
N GLN A 222 -10.70 2.59 -14.03
CA GLN A 222 -10.23 3.82 -14.68
C GLN A 222 -8.95 3.60 -15.50
N ALA A 223 -7.99 2.83 -14.99
CA ALA A 223 -6.80 2.47 -15.74
C ALA A 223 -7.14 1.69 -17.03
N ALA A 224 -8.05 0.72 -16.93
CA ALA A 224 -8.52 -0.05 -18.09
C ALA A 224 -9.21 0.83 -19.13
N ARG A 225 -10.03 1.81 -18.71
CA ARG A 225 -10.62 2.82 -19.62
C ARG A 225 -9.56 3.63 -20.36
N ARG A 226 -8.51 4.09 -19.65
CA ARG A 226 -7.41 4.81 -20.29
C ARG A 226 -6.71 3.95 -21.33
N LEU A 227 -6.45 2.68 -21.01
CA LEU A 227 -5.82 1.74 -21.94
C LEU A 227 -6.72 1.50 -23.16
N ALA A 228 -8.02 1.29 -22.97
CA ALA A 228 -8.97 1.11 -24.07
C ALA A 228 -8.95 2.31 -25.02
N GLY A 229 -9.04 3.53 -24.48
CA GLY A 229 -8.95 4.76 -25.26
C GLY A 229 -7.64 4.88 -26.04
N ALA A 230 -6.49 4.77 -25.36
CA ALA A 230 -5.18 4.89 -26.00
C ALA A 230 -4.92 3.80 -27.06
N ALA A 231 -5.35 2.56 -26.78
CA ALA A 231 -5.22 1.45 -27.72
C ALA A 231 -6.13 1.59 -28.94
N SER A 232 -7.34 2.17 -28.79
CA SER A 232 -8.27 2.41 -29.91
C SER A 232 -7.74 3.42 -30.93
N GLU A 233 -6.87 4.33 -30.49
CA GLU A 233 -6.21 5.33 -31.34
C GLU A 233 -4.89 4.81 -31.95
N ALA A 234 -4.37 3.67 -31.48
CA ALA A 234 -3.08 3.13 -31.89
C ALA A 234 -3.25 1.97 -32.90
N PRO A 235 -2.75 2.10 -34.16
CA PRO A 235 -2.90 1.05 -35.17
C PRO A 235 -2.27 -0.29 -34.73
N GLY A 236 -3.01 -1.39 -34.88
CA GLY A 236 -2.54 -2.74 -34.53
C GLY A 236 -2.74 -3.14 -33.07
N PHE A 237 -3.53 -2.38 -32.31
CA PHE A 237 -3.89 -2.65 -30.90
C PHE A 237 -5.39 -2.86 -30.67
N GLU A 238 -6.15 -3.20 -31.71
CA GLU A 238 -7.61 -3.32 -31.66
C GLU A 238 -8.09 -4.41 -30.68
N SER A 239 -7.38 -5.54 -30.60
CA SER A 239 -7.66 -6.60 -29.62
C SER A 239 -7.45 -6.10 -28.19
N ALA A 240 -6.33 -5.40 -27.95
CA ALA A 240 -6.02 -4.85 -26.63
C ALA A 240 -7.03 -3.78 -26.21
N ALA A 241 -7.51 -2.96 -27.14
CA ALA A 241 -8.58 -2.00 -26.89
C ALA A 241 -9.88 -2.70 -26.45
N THR A 242 -10.30 -3.74 -27.18
CA THR A 242 -11.52 -4.51 -26.89
C THR A 242 -11.43 -5.22 -25.54
N GLU A 243 -10.28 -5.85 -25.24
CA GLU A 243 -10.04 -6.54 -23.97
C GLU A 243 -10.04 -5.56 -22.79
N ALA A 244 -9.40 -4.40 -22.95
CA ALA A 244 -9.36 -3.35 -21.92
C ALA A 244 -10.75 -2.73 -21.69
N GLU A 245 -11.54 -2.52 -22.75
CA GLU A 245 -12.92 -2.04 -22.65
C GLU A 245 -13.80 -3.06 -21.90
N SER A 246 -13.70 -4.34 -22.26
CA SER A 246 -14.40 -5.41 -21.56
C SER A 246 -14.02 -5.47 -20.08
N LEU A 247 -12.73 -5.37 -19.76
CA LEU A 247 -12.25 -5.33 -18.39
C LEU A 247 -12.80 -4.13 -17.62
N ALA A 248 -12.79 -2.94 -18.21
CA ALA A 248 -13.32 -1.72 -17.60
C ALA A 248 -14.81 -1.87 -17.25
N ALA A 249 -15.62 -2.37 -18.18
CA ALA A 249 -17.04 -2.61 -17.97
C ALA A 249 -17.30 -3.62 -16.84
N ARG A 250 -16.51 -4.69 -16.77
CA ARG A 250 -16.63 -5.71 -15.71
C ARG A 250 -16.24 -5.17 -14.33
N LEU A 251 -15.18 -4.37 -14.24
CA LEU A 251 -14.78 -3.70 -13.00
C LEU A 251 -15.86 -2.72 -12.53
N GLU A 252 -16.49 -2.01 -13.48
CA GLU A 252 -17.61 -1.13 -13.18
C GLU A 252 -18.83 -1.86 -12.62
N ALA A 253 -19.18 -3.00 -13.22
CA ALA A 253 -20.25 -3.85 -12.71
C ALA A 253 -19.96 -4.33 -11.28
N VAL A 254 -18.71 -4.68 -10.95
CA VAL A 254 -18.33 -5.11 -9.60
C VAL A 254 -18.51 -4.00 -8.58
N TRP A 255 -17.88 -2.83 -8.76
CA TRP A 255 -18.00 -1.77 -7.74
C TRP A 255 -19.43 -1.22 -7.67
N SER A 256 -20.18 -1.21 -8.78
CA SER A 256 -21.60 -0.82 -8.77
C SER A 256 -22.45 -1.80 -7.95
N ALA A 257 -22.20 -3.11 -8.06
CA ALA A 257 -22.89 -4.12 -7.27
C ALA A 257 -22.57 -4.00 -5.78
N MET A 258 -21.30 -3.75 -5.43
CA MET A 258 -20.88 -3.48 -4.05
C MET A 258 -21.60 -2.23 -3.50
N ALA A 259 -21.58 -1.11 -4.24
CA ALA A 259 -22.24 0.12 -3.83
C ALA A 259 -23.74 -0.07 -3.58
N ALA A 260 -24.42 -0.87 -4.41
CA ALA A 260 -25.85 -1.15 -4.27
C ALA A 260 -26.21 -1.93 -2.99
N THR A 261 -25.28 -2.72 -2.44
CA THR A 261 -25.51 -3.56 -1.25
C THR A 261 -24.87 -3.00 0.03
N ALA A 262 -23.97 -2.02 -0.10
CA ALA A 262 -23.22 -1.39 0.98
C ALA A 262 -24.10 -0.92 2.15
N ARG A 263 -25.16 -0.16 1.84
CA ARG A 263 -26.10 0.38 2.84
C ARG A 263 -26.79 -0.75 3.61
N THR A 264 -27.23 -1.79 2.91
CA THR A 264 -27.92 -2.94 3.50
C THR A 264 -27.02 -3.73 4.45
N LEU A 265 -25.75 -3.88 4.11
CA LEU A 265 -24.84 -4.74 4.86
C LEU A 265 -24.13 -4.02 6.01
N PHE A 266 -23.75 -2.75 5.86
CA PHE A 266 -22.77 -2.12 6.76
C PHE A 266 -23.26 -0.87 7.47
N TRP A 267 -24.38 -0.28 7.05
CA TRP A 267 -24.90 0.91 7.69
C TRP A 267 -25.79 0.53 8.89
N GLY A 268 -25.53 1.13 10.05
CA GLY A 268 -26.25 0.84 11.30
C GLY A 268 -27.69 1.33 11.36
N GLY A 269 -28.19 1.95 10.28
CA GLY A 269 -29.55 2.49 10.20
C GLY A 269 -29.74 3.81 10.94
N ALA A 270 -30.95 4.36 10.84
CA ALA A 270 -31.31 5.66 11.40
C ALA A 270 -31.24 5.70 12.94
N GLU A 271 -31.46 4.57 13.61
CA GLU A 271 -31.36 4.45 15.07
C GLU A 271 -29.92 4.54 15.56
N SER A 272 -28.95 4.21 14.70
CA SER A 272 -27.52 4.22 14.97
C SER A 272 -26.81 5.35 14.23
N ARG A 273 -27.42 6.55 14.12
CA ARG A 273 -26.98 7.71 13.30
C ARG A 273 -25.48 7.71 12.99
N GLY A 274 -25.15 7.49 11.72
CA GLY A 274 -23.77 7.55 11.20
C GLY A 274 -22.89 6.33 11.49
N ALA A 275 -23.38 5.32 12.22
CA ALA A 275 -22.61 4.12 12.52
C ALA A 275 -22.40 3.26 11.27
N VAL A 276 -21.15 2.88 11.06
CA VAL A 276 -20.71 1.93 10.03
C VAL A 276 -20.13 0.72 10.75
N PHE A 277 -20.67 -0.47 10.51
CA PHE A 277 -20.18 -1.69 11.14
C PHE A 277 -18.78 -2.03 10.65
N ALA A 278 -17.87 -2.33 11.58
CA ALA A 278 -16.53 -2.80 11.22
C ALA A 278 -16.59 -4.22 10.64
N VAL A 279 -17.39 -5.09 11.25
CA VAL A 279 -17.68 -6.44 10.75
C VAL A 279 -19.17 -6.69 10.81
N THR A 280 -19.74 -7.10 9.68
CA THR A 280 -21.14 -7.54 9.57
C THR A 280 -21.21 -9.06 9.63
N THR A 281 -22.11 -9.58 10.45
CA THR A 281 -22.48 -11.00 10.50
C THR A 281 -23.79 -11.21 9.74
N ILE A 282 -23.79 -12.13 8.79
CA ILE A 282 -24.90 -12.45 7.89
C ILE A 282 -25.53 -13.76 8.34
N ALA A 283 -26.84 -13.81 8.59
CA ALA A 283 -27.46 -15.01 9.13
C ALA A 283 -27.44 -16.19 8.13
N ASN A 284 -27.59 -15.91 6.84
CA ASN A 284 -27.55 -16.89 5.77
C ASN A 284 -26.89 -16.31 4.51
N VAL A 285 -25.64 -16.68 4.28
CA VAL A 285 -24.83 -16.21 3.14
C VAL A 285 -25.28 -16.77 1.78
N SER A 286 -26.19 -17.74 1.75
CA SER A 286 -26.76 -18.27 0.51
C SER A 286 -27.96 -17.45 0.00
N LEU A 287 -28.43 -16.47 0.78
CA LEU A 287 -29.51 -15.55 0.38
C LEU A 287 -28.93 -14.17 0.06
N PRO A 288 -29.41 -13.48 -1.00
CA PRO A 288 -28.95 -12.12 -1.33
C PRO A 288 -29.15 -11.10 -0.18
N PRO A 289 -28.41 -9.98 -0.18
CA PRO A 289 -28.59 -8.92 0.81
C PRO A 289 -30.04 -8.40 0.81
N GLY A 290 -30.58 -8.17 2.01
CA GLY A 290 -31.98 -7.78 2.22
C GLY A 290 -32.95 -8.96 2.34
N GLN A 291 -32.54 -10.19 1.98
CA GLN A 291 -33.30 -11.42 2.22
C GLN A 291 -32.79 -12.22 3.42
N SER A 292 -31.66 -11.81 4.00
CA SER A 292 -31.09 -12.39 5.21
C SER A 292 -30.90 -11.30 6.27
N PRO A 293 -31.26 -11.57 7.54
CA PRO A 293 -30.90 -10.68 8.64
C PRO A 293 -29.39 -10.47 8.73
N VAL A 294 -28.99 -9.25 9.06
CA VAL A 294 -27.60 -8.88 9.33
C VAL A 294 -27.49 -8.23 10.70
N SER A 295 -26.33 -8.40 11.32
CA SER A 295 -25.97 -7.72 12.57
C SER A 295 -24.54 -7.22 12.52
N GLY A 296 -24.28 -6.08 13.14
CA GLY A 296 -22.98 -5.43 13.12
C GLY A 296 -22.21 -5.58 14.42
N SER A 297 -20.88 -5.57 14.32
CA SER A 297 -19.96 -5.47 15.45
C SER A 297 -18.83 -4.49 15.14
N GLY A 298 -18.36 -3.79 16.18
CA GLY A 298 -17.39 -2.70 16.04
C GLY A 298 -17.94 -1.51 15.23
N ARG A 299 -17.11 -0.48 15.07
CA ARG A 299 -17.44 0.71 14.27
C ARG A 299 -16.22 1.15 13.46
N LEU A 300 -16.46 1.64 12.24
CA LEU A 300 -15.46 2.37 11.45
C LEU A 300 -15.59 3.88 11.68
N ASP A 301 -15.43 4.31 12.93
CA ASP A 301 -15.59 5.70 13.34
C ASP A 301 -14.26 6.48 13.43
N ASP A 302 -13.14 5.85 13.08
CA ASP A 302 -11.81 6.47 13.15
C ASP A 302 -11.29 6.97 11.79
N PRO A 303 -10.24 7.81 11.76
CA PRO A 303 -9.69 8.36 10.52
C PRO A 303 -8.63 7.45 9.87
N TYR A 304 -8.62 6.14 10.14
CA TYR A 304 -7.62 5.22 9.57
C TYR A 304 -8.16 4.58 8.28
N GLU A 305 -7.84 3.32 8.00
CA GLU A 305 -8.16 2.61 6.76
C GLU A 305 -9.68 2.48 6.55
N GLY A 306 -10.43 2.26 7.63
CA GLY A 306 -11.89 2.13 7.60
C GLY A 306 -12.62 3.36 7.05
N GLU A 307 -11.98 4.53 7.03
CA GLU A 307 -12.52 5.73 6.39
C GLU A 307 -12.74 5.55 4.88
N LEU A 308 -11.98 4.67 4.21
CA LEU A 308 -12.21 4.29 2.82
C LEU A 308 -13.63 3.75 2.61
N PHE A 309 -14.15 2.94 3.53
CA PHE A 309 -15.51 2.43 3.43
C PHE A 309 -16.56 3.48 3.79
N THR A 310 -16.22 4.43 4.66
CA THR A 310 -17.09 5.60 4.92
C THR A 310 -17.36 6.37 3.61
N TRP A 311 -16.35 6.53 2.76
CA TRP A 311 -16.54 7.18 1.45
C TRP A 311 -17.39 6.38 0.48
N VAL A 312 -17.36 5.06 0.52
CA VAL A 312 -18.27 4.23 -0.28
C VAL A 312 -19.72 4.58 0.08
N LEU A 313 -20.03 4.62 1.38
CA LEU A 313 -21.36 5.00 1.88
C LEU A 313 -21.73 6.43 1.49
N ASP A 314 -20.89 7.43 1.79
CA ASP A 314 -21.18 8.85 1.52
C ASP A 314 -21.41 9.11 0.02
N LEU A 315 -20.53 8.57 -0.83
CA LEU A 315 -20.48 8.96 -2.23
C LEU A 315 -21.42 8.12 -3.11
N LEU A 316 -21.68 6.85 -2.78
CA LEU A 316 -22.16 5.88 -3.78
C LEU A 316 -23.44 5.12 -3.39
N THR A 317 -24.04 5.39 -2.23
CA THR A 317 -25.20 4.58 -1.75
C THR A 317 -26.53 5.33 -1.69
N GLY A 318 -26.57 6.55 -2.22
CA GLY A 318 -27.80 7.36 -2.26
C GLY A 318 -28.30 7.80 -0.89
N LEU A 319 -27.42 7.83 0.14
CA LEU A 319 -27.72 8.48 1.41
C LEU A 319 -28.10 9.94 1.17
N ASP A 320 -29.09 10.44 1.91
CA ASP A 320 -29.46 11.85 1.84
C ASP A 320 -28.41 12.75 2.51
N ALA A 321 -28.58 14.07 2.40
CA ALA A 321 -27.62 15.03 2.94
C ALA A 321 -27.44 14.91 4.48
N ALA A 322 -28.49 14.57 5.22
CA ALA A 322 -28.43 14.43 6.67
C ALA A 322 -27.73 13.12 7.05
N GLU A 323 -28.06 12.02 6.39
CA GLU A 323 -27.43 10.72 6.59
C GLU A 323 -25.93 10.76 6.26
N ARG A 324 -25.55 11.45 5.18
CA ARG A 324 -24.14 11.67 4.81
C ARG A 324 -23.40 12.47 5.89
N GLU A 325 -24.03 13.50 6.45
CA GLU A 325 -23.41 14.30 7.52
C GLU A 325 -23.31 13.53 8.84
N ASP A 326 -24.29 12.68 9.15
CA ASP A 326 -24.26 11.80 10.32
C ASP A 326 -23.04 10.87 10.31
N LEU A 327 -22.61 10.36 9.14
CA LEU A 327 -21.36 9.58 9.01
C LEU A 327 -20.16 10.36 9.55
N TRP A 328 -20.01 11.62 9.13
CA TRP A 328 -18.87 12.45 9.55
C TRP A 328 -18.97 12.88 11.00
N LEU A 329 -20.17 13.23 11.46
CA LEU A 329 -20.44 13.52 12.87
C LEU A 329 -20.01 12.38 13.79
N ALA A 330 -20.32 11.13 13.41
CA ALA A 330 -19.93 9.95 14.17
C ALA A 330 -18.40 9.78 14.24
N LYS A 331 -17.66 10.24 13.23
CA LYS A 331 -16.19 10.12 13.15
C LYS A 331 -15.42 11.23 13.87
N ARG A 332 -16.03 12.41 14.02
CA ARG A 332 -15.38 13.61 14.61
C ARG A 332 -14.66 13.37 15.94
N PRO A 333 -15.16 12.54 16.88
CA PRO A 333 -14.47 12.31 18.15
C PRO A 333 -13.13 11.58 18.02
N GLN A 334 -12.94 10.78 16.97
CA GLN A 334 -11.70 10.01 16.76
C GLN A 334 -10.65 10.81 16.00
N LEU A 335 -11.05 11.77 15.17
CA LEU A 335 -10.13 12.70 14.50
C LEU A 335 -9.62 13.75 15.51
N ALA A 336 -8.41 13.54 16.01
CA ALA A 336 -7.78 14.40 17.02
C ALA A 336 -6.37 14.83 16.61
N ALA A 337 -6.04 16.09 16.89
CA ALA A 337 -4.67 16.60 16.83
C ALA A 337 -3.95 16.30 18.15
N VAL A 338 -2.73 15.76 18.06
CA VAL A 338 -1.83 15.60 19.21
C VAL A 338 -0.46 16.23 18.91
N PRO A 339 0.15 16.93 19.86
CA PRO A 339 1.47 17.52 19.65
C PRO A 339 2.57 16.48 19.88
N TYR A 340 3.42 16.26 18.87
CA TYR A 340 4.70 15.60 19.04
C TYR A 340 5.77 16.64 19.40
N ARG A 341 6.35 16.54 20.60
CA ARG A 341 7.46 17.39 21.01
C ARG A 341 8.76 16.88 20.41
N MET A 342 9.40 17.69 19.56
CA MET A 342 10.66 17.34 18.93
C MET A 342 11.75 17.17 19.99
N PRO A 343 12.50 16.06 20.00
CA PRO A 343 13.62 15.88 20.90
C PRO A 343 14.67 16.98 20.71
N SER A 344 15.21 17.52 21.81
CA SER A 344 16.13 18.69 21.78
C SER A 344 17.36 18.50 20.89
N GLN A 345 17.81 17.25 20.72
CA GLN A 345 18.91 16.87 19.84
C GLN A 345 18.63 17.10 18.35
N LEU A 346 17.35 17.07 17.94
CA LEU A 346 16.90 17.33 16.57
C LEU A 346 16.40 18.77 16.39
N ALA A 347 15.89 19.39 17.46
CA ALA A 347 15.42 20.79 17.44
C ALA A 347 16.54 21.82 17.19
N ALA A 348 17.81 21.46 17.42
CA ALA A 348 18.96 22.36 17.30
C ALA A 348 19.48 22.56 15.86
N GLN A 349 18.92 21.90 14.84
CA GLN A 349 19.40 21.97 13.45
C GLN A 349 18.89 23.17 12.64
N GLY A 350 18.27 24.18 13.26
CA GLY A 350 17.91 25.44 12.61
C GLY A 350 17.19 26.41 13.55
N ALA A 351 17.51 27.70 13.47
CA ALA A 351 16.90 28.75 14.29
C ALA A 351 15.38 28.89 14.04
N ALA A 352 14.61 29.04 15.12
CA ALA A 352 13.16 29.29 15.13
C ALA A 352 12.24 28.17 14.57
N ALA A 353 12.72 26.92 14.47
CA ALA A 353 11.86 25.79 14.18
C ALA A 353 10.86 25.55 15.33
N PRO A 354 9.55 25.30 15.06
CA PRO A 354 8.61 24.95 16.11
C PRO A 354 9.09 23.71 16.86
N ASP A 355 9.04 23.75 18.19
CA ASP A 355 9.39 22.64 19.09
C ASP A 355 8.34 21.51 19.07
N THR A 356 7.21 21.73 18.39
CA THR A 356 6.10 20.80 18.26
C THR A 356 5.66 20.59 16.82
N VAL A 357 5.37 19.33 16.48
CA VAL A 357 4.69 18.93 15.25
C VAL A 357 3.26 18.52 15.61
N SER A 358 2.25 19.09 14.96
CA SER A 358 0.86 18.69 15.15
C SER A 358 0.52 17.54 14.22
N VAL A 359 0.15 16.38 14.78
CA VAL A 359 -0.13 15.16 14.00
C VAL A 359 -1.53 14.63 14.27
N GLN A 360 -2.06 13.84 13.34
CA GLN A 360 -3.25 13.02 13.59
C GLN A 360 -2.91 11.95 14.62
N ARG A 361 -3.66 11.91 15.74
CA ARG A 361 -3.54 10.82 16.72
C ARG A 361 -3.80 9.48 16.03
N GLY A 362 -2.93 8.51 16.26
CA GLY A 362 -3.06 7.15 15.76
C GLY A 362 -3.83 6.22 16.70
N PHE A 363 -4.17 5.03 16.22
CA PHE A 363 -4.62 3.93 17.08
C PHE A 363 -3.41 3.46 17.89
N TRP A 364 -2.40 2.94 17.20
CA TRP A 364 -1.03 2.74 17.69
C TRP A 364 -0.04 3.71 17.04
N PHE A 365 -0.50 4.53 16.10
CA PHE A 365 0.36 5.32 15.21
C PHE A 365 1.25 4.42 14.34
N SER A 366 0.77 3.22 14.03
CA SER A 366 1.39 2.32 13.05
C SER A 366 1.34 2.95 11.66
N ALA A 367 2.31 2.67 10.79
CA ALA A 367 2.29 3.17 9.41
C ALA A 367 1.07 2.69 8.60
N HIS A 368 0.57 1.46 8.86
CA HIS A 368 -0.62 0.92 8.18
C HIS A 368 -1.87 1.82 8.29
N GLU A 369 -2.02 2.55 9.41
CA GLU A 369 -3.17 3.44 9.68
C GLU A 369 -3.33 4.60 8.66
N GLN A 370 -2.32 4.81 7.80
CA GLN A 370 -2.33 5.82 6.73
C GLN A 370 -2.61 5.23 5.34
N MET A 371 -2.97 3.94 5.22
CA MET A 371 -3.21 3.25 3.94
C MET A 371 -4.29 3.91 3.09
N LYS A 372 -5.22 4.68 3.66
CA LYS A 372 -6.21 5.44 2.89
C LYS A 372 -5.58 6.38 1.84
N GLY A 373 -4.38 6.90 2.13
CA GLY A 373 -3.61 7.73 1.19
C GLY A 373 -3.11 6.98 -0.04
N LEU A 374 -3.09 5.64 -0.02
CA LEU A 374 -2.77 4.84 -1.19
C LEU A 374 -3.93 4.80 -2.20
N TYR A 375 -5.18 4.99 -1.78
CA TYR A 375 -6.35 4.71 -2.63
C TYR A 375 -7.14 5.95 -3.06
N LEU A 376 -7.23 6.95 -2.18
CA LEU A 376 -7.94 8.21 -2.41
C LEU A 376 -6.96 9.39 -2.40
N PRO A 377 -7.30 10.53 -3.03
CA PRO A 377 -6.36 11.64 -3.24
C PRO A 377 -6.11 12.50 -1.98
N TYR A 378 -5.87 11.87 -0.83
CA TYR A 378 -5.56 12.55 0.45
C TYR A 378 -4.21 13.27 0.47
N THR A 379 -3.31 12.91 -0.44
CA THR A 379 -1.94 13.45 -0.55
C THR A 379 -1.81 14.49 -1.65
N ASP A 380 -2.86 14.73 -2.43
CA ASP A 380 -2.89 15.78 -3.44
C ASP A 380 -3.03 17.15 -2.77
N ALA A 381 -1.90 17.83 -2.60
CA ALA A 381 -1.85 19.15 -1.97
C ALA A 381 -2.57 20.25 -2.76
N SER A 382 -2.86 20.03 -4.06
CA SER A 382 -3.66 20.96 -4.86
C SER A 382 -5.17 20.77 -4.62
N LEU A 383 -5.57 19.56 -4.25
CA LEU A 383 -6.96 19.21 -3.96
C LEU A 383 -7.31 19.42 -2.48
N VAL A 384 -6.56 18.78 -1.59
CA VAL A 384 -6.77 18.72 -0.12
C VAL A 384 -5.50 19.12 0.64
N PRO A 385 -5.11 20.41 0.60
CA PRO A 385 -3.84 20.90 1.14
C PRO A 385 -3.67 20.64 2.65
N THR A 386 -4.74 20.69 3.43
CA THR A 386 -4.65 20.49 4.89
C THR A 386 -4.40 19.03 5.19
N SER A 387 -5.12 18.13 4.52
CA SER A 387 -4.90 16.68 4.62
C SER A 387 -3.46 16.30 4.26
N ALA A 388 -2.96 16.79 3.12
CA ALA A 388 -1.60 16.48 2.66
C ALA A 388 -0.54 16.94 3.67
N LYS A 389 -0.72 18.12 4.30
CA LYS A 389 0.16 18.63 5.36
C LYS A 389 0.10 17.80 6.64
N VAL A 390 -1.09 17.36 7.06
CA VAL A 390 -1.26 16.49 8.24
C VAL A 390 -0.54 15.15 8.03
N LEU A 391 -0.70 14.54 6.86
CA LEU A 391 0.01 13.30 6.50
C LEU A 391 1.53 13.50 6.55
N ARG A 392 2.04 14.59 5.96
CA ARG A 392 3.47 14.92 6.04
C ARG A 392 3.96 15.13 7.48
N ALA A 393 3.17 15.82 8.31
CA ALA A 393 3.50 16.04 9.72
C ALA A 393 3.61 14.72 10.50
N CYS A 394 2.72 13.74 10.22
CA CYS A 394 2.82 12.41 10.81
C CYS A 394 4.16 11.73 10.48
N GLU A 395 4.65 11.88 9.25
CA GLU A 395 5.91 11.24 8.81
C GLU A 395 7.16 11.98 9.34
N VAL A 396 7.10 13.30 9.54
CA VAL A 396 8.12 14.05 10.30
C VAL A 396 8.24 13.48 11.71
N ALA A 397 7.12 13.33 12.43
CA ALA A 397 7.11 12.81 13.79
C ALA A 397 7.59 11.34 13.83
N ARG A 398 7.15 10.51 12.89
CA ARG A 398 7.54 9.09 12.78
C ARG A 398 9.04 8.92 12.66
N ALA A 399 9.66 9.63 11.71
CA ALA A 399 11.08 9.56 11.48
C ALA A 399 11.89 10.13 12.66
N ALA A 400 11.46 11.27 13.21
CA ALA A 400 12.10 11.90 14.35
C ALA A 400 12.06 11.01 15.60
N ASP A 401 10.96 10.29 15.83
CA ASP A 401 10.81 9.35 16.96
C ASP A 401 11.85 8.22 16.91
N SER A 402 12.00 7.59 15.75
CA SER A 402 12.98 6.53 15.53
C SER A 402 14.41 7.06 15.60
N ALA A 403 14.70 8.19 14.93
CA ALA A 403 16.03 8.79 14.93
C ALA A 403 16.51 9.18 16.34
N ALA A 404 15.66 9.83 17.14
CA ALA A 404 16.03 10.25 18.49
C ALA A 404 16.20 9.07 19.47
N ARG A 405 15.46 7.98 19.26
CA ARG A 405 15.56 6.76 20.08
C ARG A 405 16.55 5.75 19.54
N ARG A 406 17.26 6.08 18.46
CA ARG A 406 18.22 5.19 17.80
C ARG A 406 17.57 3.85 17.37
N VAL A 407 16.32 3.90 16.94
CA VAL A 407 15.62 2.75 16.36
C VAL A 407 16.06 2.63 14.89
N PRO A 408 16.58 1.46 14.46
CA PRO A 408 17.16 1.29 13.14
C PRO A 408 16.13 1.01 12.02
N GLY A 409 14.90 1.50 12.19
CA GLY A 409 13.79 1.29 11.27
C GLY A 409 12.52 1.99 11.75
N LEU A 410 11.41 1.68 11.08
CA LEU A 410 10.10 2.25 11.36
C LEU A 410 9.11 1.16 11.80
N PHE A 411 8.08 1.56 12.56
CA PHE A 411 7.11 0.66 13.16
C PHE A 411 5.81 0.59 12.36
N ALA A 412 5.30 -0.63 12.23
CA ALA A 412 3.95 -0.88 11.78
C ALA A 412 3.48 -2.28 12.21
N SER A 413 2.17 -2.54 12.19
CA SER A 413 1.59 -3.85 12.50
C SER A 413 2.16 -4.94 11.60
N VAL A 414 2.77 -5.98 12.14
CA VAL A 414 3.52 -6.92 11.29
C VAL A 414 3.56 -8.31 11.89
N THR A 415 3.76 -9.32 11.05
CA THR A 415 4.10 -10.68 11.51
C THR A 415 5.30 -10.63 12.45
N ASP A 416 5.22 -11.34 13.57
CA ASP A 416 6.28 -11.36 14.56
C ASP A 416 7.51 -12.11 14.05
N VAL A 417 8.66 -11.82 14.65
CA VAL A 417 9.91 -12.50 14.35
C VAL A 417 9.88 -13.94 14.88
N ALA A 418 10.55 -14.84 14.17
CA ALA A 418 10.67 -16.24 14.54
C ALA A 418 12.13 -16.56 14.88
N ALA A 419 12.32 -17.43 15.87
CA ALA A 419 13.64 -17.97 16.17
C ALA A 419 14.18 -18.79 14.98
N VAL A 420 15.51 -18.79 14.83
CA VAL A 420 16.20 -19.61 13.82
C VAL A 420 15.84 -21.09 14.05
N PRO A 421 15.31 -21.81 13.05
CA PRO A 421 15.01 -23.24 13.19
C PRO A 421 16.29 -24.06 13.49
N PRO A 422 16.18 -25.17 14.23
CA PRO A 422 17.34 -26.04 14.51
C PRO A 422 17.84 -26.80 13.27
N SER A 423 17.07 -26.81 12.18
CA SER A 423 17.40 -27.46 10.91
C SER A 423 16.64 -26.80 9.75
N ASP A 424 17.29 -26.71 8.58
CA ASP A 424 16.74 -26.14 7.34
C ASP A 424 15.56 -26.95 6.76
N LEU A 425 15.35 -28.18 7.26
CA LEU A 425 14.25 -29.06 6.85
C LEU A 425 12.92 -28.72 7.55
N LEU A 426 12.94 -27.89 8.59
CA LEU A 426 11.75 -27.52 9.33
C LEU A 426 11.32 -26.09 8.95
N PRO A 427 10.02 -25.87 8.64
CA PRO A 427 9.53 -24.51 8.47
C PRO A 427 9.67 -23.73 9.79
N PRO A 428 9.93 -22.41 9.72
CA PRO A 428 9.94 -21.58 10.92
C PRO A 428 8.55 -21.56 11.56
N VAL A 429 8.52 -21.59 12.89
CA VAL A 429 7.29 -21.43 13.66
C VAL A 429 7.07 -19.94 13.87
N ILE A 430 6.10 -19.37 13.16
CA ILE A 430 5.71 -17.96 13.33
C ILE A 430 4.92 -17.84 14.64
N PRO A 431 5.41 -17.09 15.65
CA PRO A 431 4.80 -17.09 16.98
C PRO A 431 3.49 -16.28 17.03
N GLY A 432 3.28 -15.36 16.09
CA GLY A 432 2.05 -14.60 15.99
C GLY A 432 2.15 -13.35 15.13
N TYR A 433 1.28 -12.39 15.40
CA TYR A 433 1.19 -11.12 14.72
C TYR A 433 1.25 -9.98 15.75
N ILE A 434 2.09 -8.99 15.47
CA ILE A 434 2.26 -7.78 16.28
C ILE A 434 1.32 -6.71 15.75
N SER A 435 0.14 -6.54 16.36
CA SER A 435 -0.74 -5.41 16.02
C SER A 435 -0.25 -4.09 16.64
N ALA A 436 0.09 -4.12 17.93
CA ALA A 436 0.38 -2.92 18.70
C ALA A 436 1.84 -2.45 18.60
N ALA A 437 2.27 -2.07 17.39
CA ALA A 437 3.60 -1.50 17.09
C ALA A 437 3.49 -0.08 16.51
N GLY A 438 4.06 0.90 17.22
CA GLY A 438 3.99 2.30 16.83
C GLY A 438 4.51 3.27 17.90
N ILE A 439 3.91 4.46 18.00
CA ILE A 439 4.41 5.56 18.82
C ILE A 439 3.43 5.89 19.95
N ALA A 440 3.77 5.44 21.16
CA ALA A 440 2.90 5.55 22.33
C ALA A 440 2.45 6.98 22.64
N ALA A 441 3.33 7.97 22.47
CA ALA A 441 3.02 9.37 22.74
C ALA A 441 1.99 9.97 21.75
N LEU A 442 1.78 9.32 20.60
CA LEU A 442 0.91 9.77 19.51
C LEU A 442 -0.27 8.83 19.28
N ALA A 443 -0.40 7.79 20.12
CA ALA A 443 -1.36 6.71 20.00
C ALA A 443 -2.50 6.87 21.01
N SER A 444 -3.68 6.36 20.67
CA SER A 444 -4.81 6.21 21.60
C SER A 444 -4.77 4.89 22.36
N GLN A 445 -4.08 3.89 21.84
CA GLN A 445 -3.93 2.57 22.43
C GLN A 445 -2.51 2.32 22.96
N PRO A 446 -2.35 1.42 23.95
CA PRO A 446 -1.04 1.03 24.44
C PRO A 446 -0.23 0.31 23.35
N ILE A 447 1.06 0.64 23.26
CA ILE A 447 2.03 -0.06 22.40
C ILE A 447 2.57 -1.28 23.15
N GLN A 448 2.60 -2.44 22.50
CA GLN A 448 3.07 -3.69 23.09
C GLN A 448 4.50 -4.03 22.66
N ARG A 449 4.87 -3.70 21.42
CA ARG A 449 6.17 -4.04 20.84
C ARG A 449 6.79 -2.83 20.14
N ARG A 450 8.09 -2.63 20.39
CA ARG A 450 8.94 -1.59 19.77
C ARG A 450 10.34 -2.11 19.45
N ASP A 451 10.50 -3.41 19.54
CA ASP A 451 11.71 -4.18 19.31
C ASP A 451 11.70 -4.83 17.92
N VAL A 452 10.65 -4.65 17.12
CA VAL A 452 10.53 -5.16 15.74
C VAL A 452 10.25 -4.00 14.79
N VAL A 453 11.03 -3.92 13.71
CA VAL A 453 10.90 -2.91 12.65
C VAL A 453 10.65 -3.59 11.32
N THR A 454 10.03 -2.86 10.40
CA THR A 454 9.62 -3.40 9.10
C THR A 454 9.87 -2.40 7.97
N PRO A 455 10.32 -2.85 6.78
CA PRO A 455 10.54 -1.96 5.63
C PRO A 455 9.29 -1.18 5.26
N TYR A 456 8.10 -1.79 5.40
CA TYR A 456 6.84 -1.11 5.07
C TYR A 456 6.43 -0.04 6.07
N GLY A 457 7.14 0.11 7.19
CA GLY A 457 7.00 1.27 8.06
C GLY A 457 7.28 2.60 7.33
N ALA A 458 7.94 2.57 6.16
CA ALA A 458 8.17 3.71 5.27
C ALA A 458 7.05 3.94 4.23
N MET A 459 5.99 3.11 4.20
CA MET A 459 4.95 3.17 3.15
C MET A 459 4.25 4.54 3.08
N ALA A 460 3.81 5.08 4.21
CA ALA A 460 3.11 6.36 4.25
C ALA A 460 4.06 7.52 3.87
N MET A 461 5.32 7.45 4.34
CA MET A 461 6.37 8.38 3.96
C MET A 461 6.61 8.41 2.46
N ALA A 462 6.54 7.26 1.77
CA ALA A 462 6.77 7.18 0.34
C ALA A 462 5.77 8.03 -0.48
N LEU A 463 4.57 8.28 0.06
CA LEU A 463 3.56 9.11 -0.59
C LEU A 463 3.84 10.62 -0.51
N VAL A 464 4.57 11.08 0.51
CA VAL A 464 4.75 12.51 0.82
C VAL A 464 6.21 12.96 0.78
N ALA A 465 7.15 12.02 0.85
CA ALA A 465 8.58 12.22 0.91
C ALA A 465 9.33 10.97 0.39
N PRO A 466 9.24 10.68 -0.92
CA PRO A 466 9.73 9.43 -1.49
C PRO A 466 11.23 9.19 -1.33
N ARG A 467 12.04 10.25 -1.24
CA ARG A 467 13.51 10.13 -1.06
C ARG A 467 13.87 9.66 0.34
N GLU A 468 13.31 10.31 1.35
CA GLU A 468 13.51 9.95 2.75
C GLU A 468 12.91 8.57 3.04
N ALA A 469 11.77 8.25 2.44
CA ALA A 469 11.20 6.90 2.49
C ALA A 469 12.15 5.86 1.90
N ALA A 470 12.79 6.15 0.76
CA ALA A 470 13.78 5.26 0.16
C ALA A 470 14.99 5.06 1.07
N VAL A 471 15.46 6.10 1.75
CA VAL A 471 16.55 5.99 2.75
C VAL A 471 16.14 5.07 3.90
N TRP A 472 14.98 5.27 4.52
CA TRP A 472 14.51 4.41 5.62
C TRP A 472 14.26 2.96 5.18
N TYR A 473 13.70 2.78 3.98
CA TYR A 473 13.43 1.47 3.40
C TYR A 473 14.74 0.70 3.15
N VAL A 474 15.69 1.28 2.41
CA VAL A 474 16.99 0.67 2.10
C VAL A 474 17.79 0.42 3.38
N HIS A 475 17.74 1.35 4.34
CA HIS A 475 18.41 1.20 5.62
C HIS A 475 17.90 -0.03 6.40
N THR A 476 16.58 -0.25 6.38
CA THR A 476 15.98 -1.45 6.99
C THR A 476 16.36 -2.71 6.20
N LEU A 477 16.38 -2.65 4.87
CA LEU A 477 16.79 -3.76 4.01
C LEU A 477 18.26 -4.17 4.20
N ALA A 478 19.15 -3.24 4.56
CA ALA A 478 20.56 -3.53 4.76
C ALA A 478 20.84 -4.45 5.97
N ALA A 479 19.85 -4.64 6.86
CA ALA A 479 19.92 -5.59 7.97
C ALA A 479 19.95 -7.05 7.49
N THR A 480 20.57 -7.94 8.26
CA THR A 480 20.76 -9.35 7.88
C THR A 480 19.44 -10.04 7.55
N ALA A 481 19.40 -10.78 6.45
CA ALA A 481 18.23 -11.51 5.94
C ALA A 481 16.97 -10.65 5.69
N MET A 482 17.11 -9.32 5.56
CA MET A 482 16.02 -8.42 5.19
C MET A 482 15.83 -8.24 3.68
N GLN A 483 16.69 -8.86 2.86
CA GLN A 483 16.51 -9.01 1.42
C GLN A 483 16.62 -10.48 1.04
N GLY A 484 15.76 -10.93 0.14
CA GLY A 484 15.72 -12.29 -0.37
C GLY A 484 15.28 -12.35 -1.83
N PRO A 485 15.15 -13.56 -2.41
CA PRO A 485 14.77 -13.75 -3.81
C PRO A 485 13.35 -13.28 -4.14
N LEU A 486 12.55 -12.98 -3.10
CA LEU A 486 11.21 -12.41 -3.20
C LEU A 486 11.18 -10.92 -2.78
N GLY A 487 12.34 -10.24 -2.70
CA GLY A 487 12.45 -8.84 -2.31
C GLY A 487 12.64 -8.66 -0.81
N SER A 488 11.97 -7.68 -0.23
CA SER A 488 11.99 -7.40 1.22
C SER A 488 11.43 -8.55 2.07
N THR A 489 12.11 -8.87 3.17
CA THR A 489 11.54 -9.71 4.25
C THR A 489 10.59 -8.88 5.12
N ALA A 490 9.57 -9.50 5.72
CA ALA A 490 8.51 -8.75 6.40
C ALA A 490 9.01 -7.88 7.56
N ALA A 491 9.88 -8.37 8.43
CA ALA A 491 10.38 -7.62 9.58
C ALA A 491 11.66 -8.22 10.16
N CYS A 492 12.37 -7.44 10.96
CA CYS A 492 13.44 -7.92 11.84
C CYS A 492 13.35 -7.28 13.21
N ASN A 493 13.94 -7.93 14.21
CA ASN A 493 14.10 -7.30 15.50
C ASN A 493 15.25 -6.27 15.48
N VAL A 494 15.16 -5.23 16.31
CA VAL A 494 16.14 -4.13 16.34
C VAL A 494 17.53 -4.56 16.78
N ASN A 495 17.65 -5.75 17.38
CA ASN A 495 18.89 -6.35 17.84
C ASN A 495 19.61 -7.19 16.76
N GLY A 496 18.95 -7.48 15.64
CA GLY A 496 19.53 -8.23 14.52
C GLY A 496 19.77 -9.71 14.81
N THR A 497 18.95 -10.31 15.67
CA THR A 497 19.03 -11.75 16.00
C THR A 497 17.96 -12.57 15.30
N GLU A 498 16.84 -11.96 14.91
CA GLU A 498 15.67 -12.67 14.38
C GLU A 498 14.99 -11.86 13.26
N ILE A 499 14.38 -12.58 12.32
CA ILE A 499 13.52 -12.03 11.27
C ILE A 499 12.11 -12.60 11.39
N ALA A 500 11.14 -11.93 10.78
CA ALA A 500 9.85 -12.53 10.43
C ALA A 500 10.01 -13.16 9.04
N PRO A 501 10.27 -14.49 8.91
CA PRO A 501 10.59 -15.13 7.64
C PRO A 501 9.30 -15.36 6.82
N VAL A 502 8.62 -14.27 6.47
CA VAL A 502 7.42 -14.27 5.64
C VAL A 502 7.52 -13.17 4.59
N ALA A 503 6.84 -13.37 3.48
CA ALA A 503 6.58 -12.35 2.47
C ALA A 503 5.06 -12.17 2.36
N THR A 504 4.55 -10.97 2.65
CA THR A 504 3.11 -10.65 2.62
C THR A 504 2.82 -9.43 1.76
N TRP A 505 1.59 -9.27 1.26
CA TRP A 505 1.21 -8.06 0.52
C TRP A 505 1.36 -6.80 1.37
N ASP A 506 0.95 -6.86 2.63
CA ASP A 506 0.98 -5.74 3.58
C ASP A 506 2.41 -5.26 3.81
N SER A 507 3.35 -6.18 4.04
CA SER A 507 4.73 -5.83 4.35
C SER A 507 5.59 -5.49 3.15
N LYS A 508 5.06 -5.60 1.92
CA LYS A 508 5.84 -5.48 0.67
C LYS A 508 5.17 -4.53 -0.31
N SER A 509 4.04 -4.98 -0.86
CA SER A 509 3.30 -4.32 -1.94
C SER A 509 2.75 -2.96 -1.53
N SER A 510 2.45 -2.74 -0.26
CA SER A 510 2.02 -1.43 0.25
C SER A 510 3.10 -0.36 0.04
N THR A 511 4.37 -0.67 0.30
CA THR A 511 5.51 0.23 0.08
C THR A 511 5.77 0.43 -1.41
N VAL A 512 5.69 -0.64 -2.21
CA VAL A 512 5.81 -0.54 -3.67
C VAL A 512 4.76 0.42 -4.21
N LEU A 513 3.51 0.28 -3.76
CA LEU A 513 2.43 1.17 -4.13
C LEU A 513 2.66 2.61 -3.63
N GLY A 514 3.22 2.79 -2.43
CA GLY A 514 3.66 4.08 -1.89
C GLY A 514 4.70 4.78 -2.78
N PHE A 515 5.75 4.06 -3.21
CA PHE A 515 6.75 4.59 -4.16
C PHE A 515 6.17 4.90 -5.55
N LEU A 516 5.11 4.19 -5.92
CA LEU A 516 4.31 4.50 -7.10
C LEU A 516 3.30 5.64 -6.86
N GLY A 517 3.26 6.26 -5.67
CA GLY A 517 2.38 7.36 -5.33
C GLY A 517 0.90 6.97 -5.21
N GLY A 518 0.60 5.76 -4.72
CA GLY A 518 -0.77 5.28 -4.52
C GLY A 518 -1.52 5.02 -5.83
N VAL A 519 -2.84 5.20 -5.86
CA VAL A 519 -3.75 5.26 -7.02
C VAL A 519 -4.80 6.38 -6.88
N GLY A 520 -4.61 7.29 -5.92
CA GLY A 520 -5.57 8.37 -5.64
C GLY A 520 -5.85 9.30 -6.84
N ASP A 521 -4.91 9.46 -7.77
CA ASP A 521 -5.09 10.18 -9.03
C ASP A 521 -6.08 9.47 -9.97
N LEU A 522 -5.97 8.15 -10.14
CA LEU A 522 -6.90 7.35 -10.94
C LEU A 522 -8.30 7.37 -10.31
N THR A 523 -8.38 7.19 -9.00
CA THR A 523 -9.67 7.25 -8.28
C THR A 523 -10.27 8.66 -8.35
N GLY A 524 -9.44 9.70 -8.22
CA GLY A 524 -9.86 11.09 -8.34
C GLY A 524 -10.46 11.40 -9.70
N GLU A 525 -9.87 10.90 -10.79
CA GLU A 525 -10.44 11.01 -12.13
C GLU A 525 -11.79 10.30 -12.27
N ALA A 526 -11.91 9.09 -11.71
CA ALA A 526 -13.17 8.37 -11.71
C ALA A 526 -14.25 9.15 -10.95
N LEU A 527 -13.92 9.73 -9.79
CA LEU A 527 -14.85 10.54 -8.99
C LEU A 527 -15.21 11.86 -9.66
N ALA A 528 -14.30 12.48 -10.40
CA ALA A 528 -14.57 13.70 -11.16
C ALA A 528 -15.57 13.46 -12.31
N ALA A 529 -15.65 12.23 -12.83
CA ALA A 529 -16.61 11.85 -13.85
C ALA A 529 -18.01 11.52 -13.28
N LEU A 530 -18.13 11.35 -11.95
CA LEU A 530 -19.39 10.95 -11.32
C LEU A 530 -20.12 12.18 -10.73
N PRO A 531 -21.40 12.37 -11.06
CA PRO A 531 -22.17 13.49 -10.53
C PRO A 531 -22.49 13.32 -9.03
N ASP A 532 -22.61 14.44 -8.36
CA ASP A 532 -23.19 14.61 -7.03
C ASP A 532 -24.30 15.69 -7.09
N THR A 533 -24.87 16.05 -5.95
CA THR A 533 -25.96 17.03 -5.84
C THR A 533 -25.55 18.42 -6.33
N GLY A 534 -26.51 19.17 -6.88
CA GLY A 534 -26.31 20.58 -7.24
C GLY A 534 -25.34 20.84 -8.40
N GLY A 535 -25.06 19.84 -9.24
CA GLY A 535 -24.12 19.96 -10.37
C GLY A 535 -22.65 19.81 -10.00
N ALA A 536 -22.34 19.50 -8.73
CA ALA A 536 -21.00 19.15 -8.29
C ALA A 536 -20.63 17.70 -8.70
N THR A 537 -19.35 17.37 -8.63
CA THR A 537 -18.86 15.99 -8.80
C THR A 537 -18.67 15.30 -7.44
N LYS A 538 -18.54 13.97 -7.43
CA LYS A 538 -18.18 13.23 -6.21
C LYS A 538 -16.78 13.59 -5.71
N LEU A 539 -15.88 14.03 -6.60
CA LEU A 539 -14.57 14.55 -6.23
C LEU A 539 -14.69 15.88 -5.46
N ASP A 540 -15.60 16.78 -5.88
CA ASP A 540 -15.84 18.05 -5.19
C ASP A 540 -16.33 17.82 -3.76
N ARG A 541 -17.23 16.85 -3.57
CA ARG A 541 -17.66 16.42 -2.25
C ARG A 541 -16.51 15.87 -1.42
N PHE A 542 -15.72 14.95 -1.98
CA PHE A 542 -14.55 14.38 -1.30
C PHE A 542 -13.64 15.49 -0.78
N ARG A 543 -13.29 16.44 -1.66
CA ARG A 543 -12.48 17.61 -1.32
C ARG A 543 -13.11 18.42 -0.19
N ALA A 544 -14.38 18.82 -0.34
CA ALA A 544 -15.05 19.73 0.57
C ALA A 544 -15.12 19.18 1.99
N VAL A 545 -15.46 17.89 2.12
CA VAL A 545 -15.55 17.22 3.42
C VAL A 545 -14.18 16.96 4.03
N THR A 546 -13.23 16.45 3.24
CA THR A 546 -11.88 16.16 3.74
C THR A 546 -11.23 17.43 4.30
N GLU A 547 -11.27 18.53 3.55
CA GLU A 547 -10.74 19.80 4.02
C GLU A 547 -11.51 20.34 5.21
N ARG A 548 -12.85 20.27 5.21
CA ARG A 548 -13.66 20.72 6.35
C ARG A 548 -13.30 19.97 7.64
N GLU A 549 -13.24 18.65 7.61
CA GLU A 549 -12.96 17.85 8.81
C GLU A 549 -11.52 18.02 9.29
N MET A 550 -10.55 18.11 8.37
CA MET A 550 -9.15 18.36 8.72
C MET A 550 -8.95 19.78 9.28
N GLN A 551 -9.47 20.82 8.61
CA GLN A 551 -9.31 22.22 9.06
C GLN A 551 -10.01 22.49 10.40
N ARG A 552 -11.11 21.78 10.70
CA ARG A 552 -11.77 21.85 12.00
C ARG A 552 -10.85 21.45 13.16
N VAL A 553 -9.91 20.53 12.92
CA VAL A 553 -9.04 19.95 13.96
C VAL A 553 -7.63 20.55 13.92
N PHE A 554 -7.10 20.83 12.74
CA PHE A 554 -5.71 21.26 12.54
C PHE A 554 -5.56 22.73 12.10
N GLY A 555 -6.66 23.41 11.76
CA GLY A 555 -6.60 24.72 11.10
C GLY A 555 -6.05 24.63 9.68
N THR A 556 -5.72 25.77 9.09
CA THR A 556 -5.13 25.87 7.73
C THR A 556 -3.60 25.84 7.74
N THR A 557 -3.00 26.14 8.89
CA THR A 557 -1.57 26.02 9.18
C THR A 557 -1.38 24.79 10.07
N VAL A 558 -0.70 23.76 9.56
CA VAL A 558 -0.39 22.54 10.34
C VAL A 558 1.03 22.68 10.92
N PRO A 559 1.17 22.93 12.24
CA PRO A 559 2.49 23.17 12.84
C PRO A 559 3.46 22.02 12.61
N GLY A 560 4.69 22.34 12.17
CA GLY A 560 5.78 21.39 11.95
C GLY A 560 5.65 20.53 10.70
N SER A 561 4.60 20.72 9.88
CA SER A 561 4.40 19.99 8.63
C SER A 561 5.43 20.30 7.54
N ASP A 562 6.22 21.35 7.70
CA ASP A 562 7.28 21.83 6.82
C ASP A 562 8.70 21.46 7.29
N LEU A 563 8.82 20.88 8.49
CA LEU A 563 10.11 20.45 9.01
C LEU A 563 10.75 19.35 8.14
N PRO A 564 12.09 19.28 8.10
CA PRO A 564 12.79 18.16 7.46
C PRO A 564 12.41 16.84 8.10
N ILE A 565 12.34 15.78 7.29
CA ILE A 565 12.17 14.42 7.80
C ILE A 565 13.53 13.90 8.28
N ALA A 566 13.58 13.38 9.50
CA ALA A 566 14.82 12.85 10.07
C ALA A 566 15.28 11.58 9.33
N LEU A 567 16.59 11.39 9.24
CA LEU A 567 17.21 10.20 8.63
C LEU A 567 17.56 9.16 9.72
N PRO A 568 17.79 7.90 9.36
CA PRO A 568 18.24 6.87 10.31
C PRO A 568 19.53 7.26 11.04
N THR A 569 19.60 6.99 12.35
CA THR A 569 20.75 7.31 13.22
C THR A 569 21.41 6.08 13.86
N ALA A 570 20.86 4.90 13.61
CA ALA A 570 21.35 3.61 14.11
C ALA A 570 21.07 2.54 13.06
N ALA A 571 21.92 1.51 12.99
CA ALA A 571 21.73 0.35 12.13
C ALA A 571 21.36 -0.88 12.96
N VAL A 572 20.67 -1.85 12.36
CA VAL A 572 20.45 -3.16 12.98
C VAL A 572 21.82 -3.84 13.12
N PRO A 573 22.21 -4.29 14.33
CA PRO A 573 23.47 -4.98 14.53
C PRO A 573 23.58 -6.25 13.68
N ARG A 574 24.77 -6.55 13.17
CA ARG A 574 25.06 -7.87 12.60
C ARG A 574 25.49 -8.80 13.73
N THR A 575 24.84 -9.95 13.85
CA THR A 575 25.13 -10.97 14.86
C THR A 575 25.63 -12.25 14.20
N GLU A 576 26.39 -13.08 14.91
CA GLU A 576 26.89 -14.35 14.35
C GLU A 576 25.78 -15.41 14.17
N GLY A 577 24.66 -15.24 14.89
CA GLY A 577 23.53 -16.18 14.91
C GLY A 577 22.54 -16.04 13.75
N LEU A 578 22.55 -14.90 13.05
CA LEU A 578 21.70 -14.64 11.89
C LEU A 578 22.56 -14.44 10.65
N ARG A 579 22.21 -15.08 9.54
CA ARG A 579 22.92 -14.99 8.26
C ARG A 579 21.98 -14.53 7.16
N ASP A 580 22.53 -13.85 6.16
CA ASP A 580 21.83 -13.56 4.91
C ASP A 580 21.40 -14.88 4.23
N PHE A 581 20.39 -14.82 3.38
CA PHE A 581 19.88 -16.02 2.73
C PHE A 581 20.93 -16.56 1.75
N VAL A 582 21.08 -17.87 1.61
CA VAL A 582 22.11 -18.41 0.69
C VAL A 582 21.82 -18.12 -0.79
N THR A 583 20.60 -17.66 -1.09
CA THR A 583 20.20 -17.19 -2.43
C THR A 583 20.25 -15.67 -2.59
N CYS A 584 20.59 -14.94 -1.51
CA CYS A 584 20.66 -13.48 -1.37
C CYS A 584 21.55 -13.09 -0.18
#